data_AF-A0A8J5K7K6-F1
#
_entry.id   AF-A0A8J5K7K6-F1
#
_cell.length_a   1.000
_cell.length_b   1.000
_cell.length_c   1.000
_cell.angle_alpha   90.00
_cell.angle_beta   90.00
_cell.angle_gamma   90.00
#
_symmetry.space_group_name_H-M   'P 1'
#
loop_
_entity.id
_entity.type
_entity.pdbx_description
1 polymer ?
#
loop_
_entity_poly.entity_id
_entity_poly.type
_entity_poly.pdbx_seq_one_letter_code
_entity_poly.pdbx_strand_id
1 'polypeptide(L)'
;MGKPRGLRTARKHVNHRRDQRWHDKDYKKAHLGTRWKANPFGGASHAKGIVLEKIGIEAKQPNSAIRKCVRVQLIKNGKKISAFVPRDGCLNYIEENDEVLVAGFGRKGHAVGDIPGIRFKVVKVANVSLLALRSMDVLECQVCFEKYNSVNRKPHSVTCGHSFCSVCLTDMMKNGLSSCPHCRKALNTSTLDTIPVNYSILSLVEAVERTSIDLSSLGVSEAPVRPPKEAAGVCDDHGNYLVFFCTTCDKWICRDCTVIEHEKTAHKVISIKAMLHEKKKENTTNLESMENQSKQQIGDLVDYLKELQTERSMLEKMKEQIKKAIELSLEEQDRVKQTLTEGEQLQCQLSAAKVYLSDATTLDEVNNAVTGTGSFKQCYEQWTCDSTSRLMSHNNRNNFLKWVMMMVSGSDVKEGVHGGRAIYLVQEVEGNTLAAPLTLHHGRLHLHALISKQPPEDAVILPYSRVRNLVDASSALTFLQLAWGSNTGNHVYIRMSGNTKRGQNFLLLCTGERGPSYSGSHLTLAHWLGRCGEYVEGGDYENDNGTGGAPLLDDLEYDGELKQPITCGVVSARSRSIKSASMFKIYTKDSPGYFDKGVFGSVEIGMNVMREVVMQKKITTVEVWDCGVVIPFES
;
A
#
# COMPACT_ATOMS: atom_id res chain seq x y z
N MET A 1 5.55 58.84 -6.62
CA MET A 1 5.93 59.62 -5.42
C MET A 1 7.43 59.84 -5.40
N GLY A 2 7.90 61.06 -5.16
CA GLY A 2 9.33 61.38 -5.07
C GLY A 2 10.01 60.79 -3.84
N LYS A 3 11.34 60.64 -3.87
CA LYS A 3 12.13 60.16 -2.72
C LYS A 3 12.00 61.15 -1.54
N PRO A 4 11.75 60.69 -0.30
CA PRO A 4 11.70 61.57 0.87
C PRO A 4 13.06 62.29 1.07
N ARG A 5 13.03 63.56 1.50
CA ARG A 5 14.22 64.41 1.76
C ARG A 5 14.04 65.20 3.07
N GLY A 6 15.12 65.50 3.78
CA GLY A 6 15.14 66.31 5.02
C GLY A 6 15.60 65.56 6.28
N LEU A 7 15.78 66.30 7.40
CA LEU A 7 16.11 65.74 8.73
C LEU A 7 14.96 64.87 9.26
N ARG A 8 15.29 63.77 9.98
CA ARG A 8 14.33 62.77 10.54
C ARG A 8 13.57 61.90 9.51
N THR A 9 14.03 61.81 8.27
CA THR A 9 13.38 61.00 7.21
C THR A 9 13.79 59.52 7.18
N ALA A 10 14.66 59.07 8.08
CA ALA A 10 15.19 57.70 8.09
C ALA A 10 14.09 56.61 8.07
N ARG A 11 13.02 56.78 8.87
CA ARG A 11 11.89 55.83 8.88
C ARG A 11 11.16 55.78 7.53
N LYS A 12 10.98 56.94 6.88
CA LYS A 12 10.36 57.05 5.54
C LYS A 12 11.23 56.34 4.48
N HIS A 13 12.56 56.44 4.57
CA HIS A 13 13.46 55.69 3.68
C HIS A 13 13.44 54.17 3.93
N VAL A 14 13.28 53.72 5.18
CA VAL A 14 13.13 52.29 5.49
C VAL A 14 11.83 51.74 4.89
N ASN A 15 10.70 52.43 5.09
CA ASN A 15 9.41 52.03 4.52
C ASN A 15 9.43 52.06 3.00
N HIS A 16 9.95 53.14 2.40
CA HIS A 16 10.09 53.22 0.96
C HIS A 16 10.98 52.10 0.37
N ARG A 17 12.07 51.71 1.05
CA ARG A 17 12.88 50.55 0.62
C ARG A 17 12.13 49.22 0.76
N ARG A 18 11.30 49.05 1.79
CA ARG A 18 10.42 47.88 1.92
C ARG A 18 9.42 47.82 0.78
N ASP A 19 8.80 48.94 0.41
CA ASP A 19 7.85 49.02 -0.69
C ASP A 19 8.52 48.78 -2.04
N GLN A 20 9.69 49.39 -2.28
CA GLN A 20 10.51 49.15 -3.48
C GLN A 20 10.91 47.67 -3.61
N ARG A 21 11.16 46.99 -2.50
CA ARG A 21 11.43 45.54 -2.50
C ARG A 21 10.23 44.74 -3.01
N TRP A 22 8.99 45.16 -2.73
CA TRP A 22 7.78 44.54 -3.28
C TRP A 22 7.48 44.91 -4.75
N HIS A 23 8.15 45.94 -5.28
CA HIS A 23 8.12 46.28 -6.71
C HIS A 23 9.11 45.44 -7.54
N ASP A 24 10.12 44.85 -6.91
CA ASP A 24 11.01 43.87 -7.54
C ASP A 24 10.22 42.59 -7.90
N LYS A 25 10.23 42.21 -9.19
CA LYS A 25 9.49 41.07 -9.72
C LYS A 25 9.92 39.74 -9.11
N ASP A 26 11.19 39.56 -8.82
CA ASP A 26 11.72 38.30 -8.32
C ASP A 26 11.47 38.16 -6.82
N TYR A 27 11.64 39.25 -6.06
CA TYR A 27 11.25 39.29 -4.65
C TYR A 27 9.74 39.02 -4.48
N LYS A 28 8.92 39.67 -5.32
CA LYS A 28 7.46 39.51 -5.34
C LYS A 28 7.06 38.06 -5.65
N LYS A 29 7.67 37.43 -6.67
CA LYS A 29 7.42 36.02 -7.02
C LYS A 29 7.83 35.03 -5.92
N ALA A 30 8.90 35.31 -5.18
CA ALA A 30 9.37 34.45 -4.10
C ALA A 30 8.47 34.52 -2.85
N HIS A 31 7.96 35.71 -2.50
CA HIS A 31 7.25 35.94 -1.24
C HIS A 31 5.72 35.84 -1.32
N LEU A 32 5.11 35.97 -2.50
CA LEU A 32 3.64 35.90 -2.62
C LEU A 32 3.06 34.48 -2.57
N GLY A 33 3.89 33.43 -2.49
CA GLY A 33 3.44 32.02 -2.50
C GLY A 33 2.74 31.59 -3.81
N THR A 34 2.45 32.53 -4.71
CA THR A 34 1.81 32.34 -6.03
C THR A 34 2.62 31.42 -6.93
N ARG A 35 3.95 31.36 -6.74
CA ARG A 35 4.84 30.40 -7.41
C ARG A 35 4.41 28.94 -7.20
N TRP A 36 3.91 28.61 -6.02
CA TRP A 36 3.45 27.26 -5.67
C TRP A 36 2.01 27.01 -6.11
N LYS A 37 1.16 28.05 -6.06
CA LYS A 37 -0.23 27.96 -6.54
C LYS A 37 -0.33 27.78 -8.06
N ALA A 38 0.50 28.50 -8.82
CA ALA A 38 0.46 28.55 -10.28
C ALA A 38 1.17 27.38 -10.99
N ASN A 39 2.08 26.66 -10.32
CA ASN A 39 2.73 25.49 -10.88
C ASN A 39 1.99 24.21 -10.44
N PRO A 40 1.38 23.45 -11.36
CA PRO A 40 0.78 22.15 -11.04
C PRO A 40 1.74 21.19 -10.35
N PHE A 41 3.05 21.32 -10.56
CA PHE A 41 4.04 20.44 -9.94
C PHE A 41 4.48 20.87 -8.54
N GLY A 42 4.03 22.02 -8.03
CA GLY A 42 4.41 22.46 -6.68
C GLY A 42 5.94 22.49 -6.48
N GLY A 43 6.71 22.84 -7.52
CA GLY A 43 8.18 22.95 -7.48
C GLY A 43 8.98 21.68 -7.84
N ALA A 44 8.35 20.50 -7.90
CA ALA A 44 9.01 19.28 -8.36
C ALA A 44 9.34 19.32 -9.87
N SER A 45 10.37 18.58 -10.30
CA SER A 45 10.71 18.43 -11.73
C SER A 45 9.75 17.51 -12.49
N HIS A 46 9.26 16.46 -11.80
CA HIS A 46 8.33 15.47 -12.30
C HIS A 46 7.11 15.34 -11.39
N ALA A 47 6.02 14.78 -11.93
CA ALA A 47 4.85 14.41 -11.16
C ALA A 47 4.22 13.13 -11.70
N LYS A 48 3.78 12.26 -10.79
CA LYS A 48 2.93 11.11 -11.11
C LYS A 48 1.49 11.57 -11.31
N GLY A 49 0.81 10.98 -12.28
CA GLY A 49 -0.58 11.24 -12.58
C GLY A 49 -1.26 10.05 -13.23
N ILE A 50 -2.58 10.08 -13.24
CA ILE A 50 -3.44 9.05 -13.83
C ILE A 50 -4.02 9.61 -15.12
N VAL A 51 -3.99 8.84 -16.20
CA VAL A 51 -4.55 9.23 -17.50
C VAL A 51 -6.08 9.20 -17.43
N LEU A 52 -6.71 10.29 -17.83
CA LEU A 52 -8.18 10.40 -17.91
C LEU A 52 -8.68 10.08 -19.33
N GLU A 53 -8.13 10.75 -20.33
CA GLU A 53 -8.58 10.64 -21.73
C GLU A 53 -7.42 10.94 -22.70
N LYS A 54 -7.51 10.37 -23.91
CA LYS A 54 -6.62 10.69 -25.03
C LYS A 54 -7.14 11.93 -25.77
N ILE A 55 -6.30 12.93 -25.96
CA ILE A 55 -6.66 14.20 -26.61
C ILE A 55 -5.85 14.38 -27.89
N GLY A 56 -6.51 14.70 -29.00
CA GLY A 56 -5.87 15.28 -30.19
C GLY A 56 -5.89 16.80 -30.12
N ILE A 57 -4.73 17.46 -30.17
CA ILE A 57 -4.64 18.92 -30.21
C ILE A 57 -4.22 19.35 -31.61
N GLU A 58 -5.04 20.18 -32.25
CA GLU A 58 -4.71 20.75 -33.55
C GLU A 58 -3.50 21.69 -33.44
N ALA A 59 -2.56 21.55 -34.38
CA ALA A 59 -1.41 22.44 -34.44
C ALA A 59 -1.85 23.87 -34.82
N LYS A 60 -1.11 24.86 -34.31
CA LYS A 60 -1.28 26.26 -34.72
C LYS A 60 -0.89 26.39 -36.20
N GLN A 61 -1.71 27.10 -36.97
CA GLN A 61 -1.42 27.48 -38.36
C GLN A 61 0.01 28.03 -38.46
N PRO A 62 0.86 27.56 -39.40
CA PRO A 62 0.52 26.98 -40.73
C PRO A 62 0.43 25.45 -40.82
N ASN A 63 0.62 24.71 -39.72
CA ASN A 63 0.58 23.24 -39.74
C ASN A 63 -0.86 22.74 -39.52
N SER A 64 -1.28 21.67 -40.22
CA SER A 64 -2.58 21.01 -40.05
C SER A 64 -2.53 19.70 -39.25
N ALA A 65 -1.36 19.32 -38.73
CA ALA A 65 -1.17 18.04 -38.04
C ALA A 65 -1.82 18.02 -36.65
N ILE A 66 -2.42 16.89 -36.29
CA ILE A 66 -2.96 16.65 -34.94
C ILE A 66 -1.84 16.13 -34.04
N ARG A 67 -1.63 16.81 -32.91
CA ARG A 67 -0.64 16.44 -31.89
C ARG A 67 -1.30 15.51 -30.87
N LYS A 68 -0.71 14.32 -30.70
CA LYS A 68 -1.18 13.28 -29.79
C LYS A 68 -0.84 13.65 -28.35
N CYS A 69 -1.87 13.81 -27.53
CA CYS A 69 -1.77 14.28 -26.16
C CYS A 69 -2.66 13.44 -25.26
N VAL A 70 -2.46 13.57 -23.95
CA VAL A 70 -3.28 12.91 -22.93
C VAL A 70 -3.65 13.90 -21.85
N ARG A 71 -4.84 13.77 -21.29
CA ARG A 71 -5.24 14.47 -20.08
C ARG A 71 -4.86 13.62 -18.88
N VAL A 72 -4.18 14.23 -17.93
CA VAL A 72 -3.63 13.55 -16.76
C VAL A 72 -4.07 14.27 -15.51
N GLN A 73 -4.61 13.54 -14.54
CA GLN A 73 -4.87 14.02 -13.19
C GLN A 73 -3.68 13.70 -12.29
N LEU A 74 -3.03 14.73 -11.75
CA LEU A 74 -1.88 14.53 -10.87
C LEU A 74 -2.31 13.91 -9.54
N ILE A 75 -1.65 12.85 -9.10
CA ILE A 75 -1.99 12.12 -7.87
C ILE A 75 -1.81 13.02 -6.64
N LYS A 76 -0.72 13.80 -6.61
CA LYS A 76 -0.35 14.60 -5.43
C LYS A 76 -1.30 15.76 -5.07
N ASN A 77 -2.06 16.27 -6.03
CA ASN A 77 -2.86 17.48 -5.83
C ASN A 77 -4.19 17.50 -6.60
N GLY A 78 -4.54 16.40 -7.27
CA GLY A 78 -5.77 16.27 -8.06
C GLY A 78 -5.89 17.22 -9.25
N LYS A 79 -4.85 18.00 -9.59
CA LYS A 79 -4.91 18.96 -10.69
C LYS A 79 -4.89 18.25 -12.04
N LYS A 80 -5.84 18.58 -12.91
CA LYS A 80 -5.90 18.10 -14.30
C LYS A 80 -4.95 18.91 -15.17
N ILE A 81 -4.07 18.24 -15.91
CA ILE A 81 -3.12 18.83 -16.85
C ILE A 81 -3.22 18.11 -18.20
N SER A 82 -2.86 18.81 -19.29
CA SER A 82 -2.67 18.20 -20.60
C SER A 82 -1.18 17.98 -20.85
N ALA A 83 -0.80 16.77 -21.25
CA ALA A 83 0.56 16.37 -21.52
C ALA A 83 0.72 15.82 -22.93
N PHE A 84 1.79 16.20 -23.61
CA PHE A 84 2.15 15.70 -24.93
C PHE A 84 2.72 14.27 -24.83
N VAL A 85 2.32 13.39 -25.74
CA VAL A 85 2.90 12.05 -25.86
C VAL A 85 4.02 12.10 -26.90
N PRO A 86 5.30 11.95 -26.50
CA PRO A 86 6.40 12.04 -27.43
C PRO A 86 6.47 10.81 -28.33
N ARG A 87 6.92 11.03 -29.57
CA ARG A 87 7.16 10.00 -30.60
C ARG A 87 5.90 9.32 -31.13
N ASP A 88 5.97 8.84 -32.36
CA ASP A 88 4.87 8.09 -32.98
C ASP A 88 4.74 6.69 -32.38
N GLY A 89 3.51 6.16 -32.37
CA GLY A 89 3.16 4.84 -31.79
C GLY A 89 2.98 4.84 -30.27
N CYS A 90 3.59 5.78 -29.54
CA CYS A 90 3.56 5.80 -28.07
C CYS A 90 2.16 5.97 -27.45
N LEU A 91 1.17 6.46 -28.22
CA LEU A 91 -0.22 6.58 -27.77
C LEU A 91 -0.93 5.21 -27.63
N ASN A 92 -0.43 4.17 -28.30
CA ASN A 92 -1.01 2.83 -28.26
C ASN A 92 -0.71 2.11 -26.94
N TYR A 93 0.41 2.45 -26.29
CA TYR A 93 0.82 1.87 -25.00
C TYR A 93 0.25 2.60 -23.78
N ILE A 94 -0.61 3.59 -23.99
CA ILE A 94 -1.22 4.37 -22.91
C ILE A 94 -2.72 4.08 -22.95
N GLU A 95 -3.29 3.59 -21.86
CA GLU A 95 -4.72 3.40 -21.69
C GLU A 95 -5.30 4.39 -20.67
N GLU A 96 -6.63 4.44 -20.60
CA GLU A 96 -7.33 5.23 -19.58
C GLU A 96 -7.12 4.57 -18.22
N ASN A 97 -6.92 5.37 -17.17
CA ASN A 97 -6.56 4.95 -15.81
C ASN A 97 -5.11 4.45 -15.61
N ASP A 98 -4.25 4.54 -16.62
CA ASP A 98 -2.82 4.21 -16.45
C ASP A 98 -2.07 5.25 -15.61
N GLU A 99 -1.12 4.76 -14.81
CA GLU A 99 -0.18 5.62 -14.08
C GLU A 99 0.94 6.10 -15.03
N VAL A 100 1.06 7.41 -15.16
CA VAL A 100 2.07 8.07 -16.00
C VAL A 100 2.96 9.01 -15.19
N LEU A 101 4.23 9.06 -15.57
CA LEU A 101 5.18 10.06 -15.07
C LEU A 101 5.27 11.21 -16.07
N VAL A 102 4.95 12.41 -15.60
CA VAL A 102 4.90 13.63 -16.42
C VAL A 102 6.05 14.56 -16.05
N ALA A 103 6.67 15.17 -17.08
CA ALA A 103 7.72 16.18 -16.95
C ALA A 103 7.29 17.51 -17.56
N GLY A 104 7.98 18.60 -17.19
CA GLY A 104 7.88 19.86 -17.92
C GLY A 104 8.33 19.72 -19.37
N PHE A 105 7.65 20.42 -20.28
CA PHE A 105 7.94 20.42 -21.71
C PHE A 105 8.29 21.84 -22.18
N GLY A 106 9.46 21.97 -22.82
CA GLY A 106 9.96 23.25 -23.33
C GLY A 106 10.31 24.29 -22.24
N ARG A 107 10.13 25.58 -22.57
CA ARG A 107 10.48 26.69 -21.67
C ARG A 107 9.50 26.75 -20.49
N LYS A 108 10.04 26.91 -19.27
CA LYS A 108 9.27 26.88 -18.01
C LYS A 108 8.05 27.80 -18.07
N GLY A 109 6.86 27.21 -18.05
CA GLY A 109 5.61 27.95 -17.96
C GLY A 109 4.93 28.31 -19.27
N HIS A 110 5.56 27.99 -20.41
CA HIS A 110 5.04 28.35 -21.74
C HIS A 110 4.68 27.11 -22.54
N ALA A 111 3.70 27.27 -23.43
CA ALA A 111 3.38 26.26 -24.42
C ALA A 111 4.53 26.08 -25.42
N VAL A 112 4.67 24.90 -26.00
CA VAL A 112 5.81 24.55 -26.85
C VAL A 112 5.41 24.61 -28.32
N GLY A 113 6.08 25.49 -29.09
CA GLY A 113 5.99 25.53 -30.55
C GLY A 113 4.58 25.78 -31.07
N ASP A 114 4.13 24.87 -31.94
CA ASP A 114 2.81 24.89 -32.57
C ASP A 114 1.72 24.22 -31.72
N ILE A 115 2.01 23.82 -30.48
CA ILE A 115 1.09 23.06 -29.64
C ILE A 115 0.46 23.97 -28.57
N PRO A 116 -0.76 24.51 -28.78
CA PRO A 116 -1.36 25.46 -27.86
C PRO A 116 -1.70 24.80 -26.51
N GLY A 117 -1.44 25.50 -25.41
CA GLY A 117 -1.86 25.08 -24.06
C GLY A 117 -1.04 23.96 -23.41
N ILE A 118 -0.16 23.25 -24.15
CA ILE A 118 0.60 22.14 -23.61
C ILE A 118 1.96 22.57 -23.08
N ARG A 119 2.16 22.36 -21.78
CA ARG A 119 3.39 22.70 -21.03
C ARG A 119 4.13 21.49 -20.48
N PHE A 120 3.60 20.29 -20.72
CA PHE A 120 4.05 19.05 -20.08
C PHE A 120 4.15 17.92 -21.10
N LYS A 121 4.97 16.91 -20.82
CA LYS A 121 5.13 15.69 -21.63
C LYS A 121 5.12 14.44 -20.77
N VAL A 122 4.66 13.32 -21.34
CA VAL A 122 4.75 12.00 -20.71
C VAL A 122 6.16 11.43 -20.90
N VAL A 123 6.71 10.80 -19.86
CA VAL A 123 8.05 10.18 -19.88
C VAL A 123 7.97 8.67 -19.66
N LYS A 124 7.11 8.23 -18.73
CA LYS A 124 6.92 6.82 -18.36
C LYS A 124 5.44 6.48 -18.24
N VAL A 125 5.11 5.22 -18.48
CA VAL A 125 3.78 4.61 -18.35
C VAL A 125 3.97 3.30 -17.60
N ALA A 126 3.15 3.03 -16.57
CA ALA A 126 3.24 1.81 -15.76
C ALA A 126 4.67 1.48 -15.27
N ASN A 127 5.39 2.50 -14.79
CA ASN A 127 6.81 2.44 -14.38
C ASN A 127 7.84 2.08 -15.47
N VAL A 128 7.42 1.81 -16.70
CA VAL A 128 8.30 1.59 -17.86
C VAL A 128 8.46 2.89 -18.64
N SER A 129 9.68 3.19 -19.09
CA SER A 129 9.90 4.39 -19.91
C SER A 129 9.30 4.22 -21.30
N LEU A 130 8.70 5.28 -21.86
CA LEU A 130 8.21 5.26 -23.26
C LEU A 130 9.33 4.93 -24.27
N LEU A 131 10.58 5.25 -23.91
CA LEU A 131 11.75 4.89 -24.69
C LEU A 131 12.00 3.37 -24.72
N ALA A 132 11.76 2.70 -23.59
CA ALA A 132 11.94 1.26 -23.44
C ALA A 132 10.78 0.46 -24.04
N LEU A 133 9.54 0.95 -23.91
CA LEU A 133 8.39 0.37 -24.61
C LEU A 133 8.61 0.38 -26.12
N ARG A 134 9.22 1.46 -26.63
CA ARG A 134 9.61 1.56 -28.03
C ARG A 134 10.88 0.80 -28.39
N SER A 135 11.77 0.46 -27.44
CA SER A 135 12.98 -0.31 -27.79
C SER A 135 12.67 -1.75 -28.22
N MET A 136 11.41 -2.19 -28.16
CA MET A 136 10.94 -3.41 -28.82
C MET A 136 10.83 -3.25 -30.36
N ASP A 137 10.76 -2.02 -30.90
CA ASP A 137 10.77 -1.75 -32.35
C ASP A 137 12.10 -2.14 -33.03
N VAL A 138 13.18 -2.34 -32.25
CA VAL A 138 14.49 -2.78 -32.79
C VAL A 138 14.38 -4.16 -33.43
N LEU A 139 13.36 -4.94 -33.04
CA LEU A 139 13.08 -6.28 -33.53
C LEU A 139 12.06 -6.30 -34.68
N GLU A 140 11.66 -5.13 -35.19
CA GLU A 140 10.65 -4.99 -36.26
C GLU A 140 11.20 -4.23 -37.47
N CYS A 141 10.72 -4.63 -38.65
CA CYS A 141 11.09 -3.99 -39.91
C CYS A 141 10.43 -2.61 -40.04
N GLN A 142 11.22 -1.55 -40.25
CA GLN A 142 10.73 -0.17 -40.35
C GLN A 142 9.98 0.15 -41.68
N VAL A 143 9.81 -0.84 -42.57
CA VAL A 143 9.06 -0.70 -43.83
C VAL A 143 7.70 -1.38 -43.74
N CYS A 144 7.64 -2.63 -43.25
CA CYS A 144 6.38 -3.38 -43.12
C CYS A 144 5.83 -3.46 -41.69
N PHE A 145 6.57 -2.96 -40.69
CA PHE A 145 6.21 -3.02 -39.26
C PHE A 145 5.94 -4.43 -38.72
N GLU A 146 6.57 -5.44 -39.34
CA GLU A 146 6.48 -6.83 -38.88
C GLU A 146 7.79 -7.26 -38.21
N LYS A 147 7.68 -8.16 -37.23
CA LYS A 147 8.82 -8.72 -36.49
C LYS A 147 9.76 -9.48 -37.42
N TYR A 148 11.06 -9.36 -37.15
CA TYR A 148 12.08 -10.17 -37.79
C TYR A 148 11.98 -11.63 -37.32
N ASN A 149 12.45 -12.56 -38.14
CA ASN A 149 12.55 -13.97 -37.78
C ASN A 149 13.71 -14.66 -38.53
N SER A 150 14.05 -15.88 -38.10
CA SER A 150 15.15 -16.67 -38.67
C SER A 150 14.83 -17.34 -40.00
N VAL A 151 13.56 -17.37 -40.41
CA VAL A 151 13.10 -18.15 -41.57
C VAL A 151 12.91 -17.28 -42.81
N ASN A 152 11.98 -16.33 -42.80
CA ASN A 152 11.55 -15.59 -43.99
C ASN A 152 11.74 -14.07 -43.92
N ARG A 153 11.97 -13.51 -42.72
CA ARG A 153 12.11 -12.08 -42.43
C ARG A 153 13.42 -11.79 -41.70
N LYS A 154 14.53 -12.24 -42.26
CA LYS A 154 15.87 -11.97 -41.70
C LYS A 154 16.21 -10.48 -41.80
N PRO A 155 16.72 -9.84 -40.73
CA PRO A 155 17.15 -8.45 -40.77
C PRO A 155 18.46 -8.34 -41.56
N HIS A 156 18.52 -7.46 -42.54
CA HIS A 156 19.72 -7.19 -43.35
C HIS A 156 20.14 -5.75 -43.16
N SER A 157 21.42 -5.51 -42.89
CA SER A 157 21.97 -4.17 -42.66
C SER A 157 22.50 -3.56 -43.94
N VAL A 158 21.86 -2.48 -44.39
CA VAL A 158 22.31 -1.71 -45.55
C VAL A 158 23.50 -0.81 -45.18
N THR A 159 24.26 -0.34 -46.18
CA THR A 159 25.52 0.43 -46.01
C THR A 159 25.39 1.71 -45.19
N CYS A 160 24.17 2.23 -44.99
CA CYS A 160 23.90 3.38 -44.13
C CYS A 160 23.66 3.03 -42.65
N GLY A 161 23.72 1.75 -42.27
CA GLY A 161 23.54 1.27 -40.91
C GLY A 161 22.10 0.98 -40.49
N HIS A 162 21.12 1.16 -41.38
CA HIS A 162 19.73 0.78 -41.12
C HIS A 162 19.49 -0.69 -41.49
N SER A 163 18.54 -1.34 -40.81
CA SER A 163 18.22 -2.76 -41.06
C SER A 163 16.78 -2.93 -41.54
N PHE A 164 16.56 -3.81 -42.52
CA PHE A 164 15.26 -4.09 -43.13
C PHE A 164 15.09 -5.60 -43.34
N CYS A 165 13.85 -6.11 -43.41
CA CYS A 165 13.65 -7.54 -43.59
C CYS A 165 13.93 -7.96 -45.04
N SER A 166 14.32 -9.23 -45.23
CA SER A 166 14.55 -9.84 -46.55
C SER A 166 13.40 -9.58 -47.53
N VAL A 167 12.15 -9.71 -47.08
CA VAL A 167 10.95 -9.50 -47.91
C VAL A 167 10.87 -8.07 -48.43
N CYS A 168 10.97 -7.07 -47.55
CA CYS A 168 10.90 -5.67 -47.94
C CYS A 168 12.06 -5.26 -48.83
N LEU A 169 13.28 -5.73 -48.57
CA LEU A 169 14.41 -5.43 -49.45
C LEU A 169 14.24 -6.07 -50.83
N THR A 170 13.72 -7.30 -50.90
CA THR A 170 13.42 -7.97 -52.17
C THR A 170 12.42 -7.15 -52.98
N ASP A 171 11.33 -6.71 -52.34
CA ASP A 171 10.27 -5.96 -53.00
C ASP A 171 10.74 -4.57 -53.44
N MET A 172 11.52 -3.88 -52.62
CA MET A 172 12.09 -2.59 -52.97
C MET A 172 13.10 -2.67 -54.13
N MET A 173 13.92 -3.72 -54.18
CA MET A 173 14.84 -3.96 -55.29
C MET A 173 14.11 -4.28 -56.58
N LYS A 174 13.00 -5.02 -56.51
CA LYS A 174 12.11 -5.29 -57.67
C LYS A 174 11.44 -4.01 -58.18
N ASN A 175 11.07 -3.11 -57.29
CA ASN A 175 10.39 -1.84 -57.62
C ASN A 175 11.37 -0.68 -57.93
N GLY A 176 12.67 -0.94 -58.07
CA GLY A 176 13.65 0.04 -58.55
C GLY A 176 14.05 1.13 -57.53
N LEU A 177 13.79 0.93 -56.23
CA LEU A 177 14.12 1.92 -55.21
C LEU A 177 15.60 1.79 -54.78
N SER A 178 16.47 2.64 -55.33
CA SER A 178 17.93 2.59 -55.12
C SER A 178 18.43 3.32 -53.86
N SER A 179 17.54 3.71 -52.94
CA SER A 179 17.89 4.50 -51.76
C SER A 179 17.23 4.00 -50.48
N CYS A 180 17.91 4.18 -49.36
CA CYS A 180 17.41 3.81 -48.04
C CYS A 180 16.13 4.61 -47.68
N PRO A 181 15.02 3.97 -47.29
CA PRO A 181 13.77 4.65 -46.93
C PRO A 181 13.93 5.62 -45.75
N HIS A 182 14.85 5.32 -44.84
CA HIS A 182 15.00 6.08 -43.59
C HIS A 182 15.93 7.29 -43.74
N CYS A 183 17.01 7.17 -44.52
CA CYS A 183 18.03 8.24 -44.64
C CYS A 183 18.32 8.68 -46.08
N ARG A 184 17.65 8.10 -47.08
CA ARG A 184 17.78 8.38 -48.53
C ARG A 184 19.18 8.16 -49.12
N LYS A 185 20.09 7.53 -48.36
CA LYS A 185 21.43 7.17 -48.85
C LYS A 185 21.34 6.05 -49.88
N ALA A 186 22.12 6.15 -50.97
CA ALA A 186 22.10 5.18 -52.05
C ALA A 186 22.53 3.77 -51.58
N LEU A 187 21.80 2.76 -52.05
CA LEU A 187 22.10 1.34 -51.85
C LEU A 187 22.97 0.91 -53.04
N ASN A 188 24.28 0.79 -52.85
CA ASN A 188 25.23 0.49 -53.92
C ASN A 188 25.25 -1.00 -54.34
N THR A 189 24.13 -1.71 -54.24
CA THR A 189 24.05 -3.18 -54.39
C THR A 189 22.80 -3.59 -55.17
N SER A 190 22.96 -4.45 -56.17
CA SER A 190 21.90 -4.92 -57.08
C SER A 190 21.24 -6.23 -56.64
N THR A 191 21.81 -7.00 -55.71
CA THR A 191 21.28 -8.30 -55.26
C THR A 191 21.31 -8.44 -53.73
N LEU A 192 20.33 -9.16 -53.16
CA LEU A 192 20.17 -9.33 -51.69
C LEU A 192 21.32 -10.07 -51.03
N ASP A 193 21.91 -11.05 -51.71
CA ASP A 193 23.00 -11.89 -51.16
C ASP A 193 24.26 -11.08 -50.83
N THR A 194 24.39 -9.87 -51.38
CA THR A 194 25.51 -8.96 -51.10
C THR A 194 25.30 -8.12 -49.84
N ILE A 195 24.09 -8.10 -49.27
CA ILE A 195 23.78 -7.33 -48.07
C ILE A 195 23.90 -8.27 -46.85
N PRO A 196 24.74 -7.96 -45.84
CA PRO A 196 24.93 -8.84 -44.71
C PRO A 196 23.70 -8.91 -43.81
N VAL A 197 23.39 -10.13 -43.34
CA VAL A 197 22.38 -10.37 -42.30
C VAL A 197 22.89 -9.82 -40.97
N ASN A 198 22.03 -9.11 -40.27
CA ASN A 198 22.30 -8.59 -38.93
C ASN A 198 21.98 -9.66 -37.87
N TYR A 199 22.98 -10.49 -37.58
CA TYR A 199 22.84 -11.57 -36.60
C TYR A 199 22.64 -11.10 -35.16
N SER A 200 22.98 -9.85 -34.80
CA SER A 200 22.73 -9.35 -33.45
C SER A 200 21.25 -9.06 -33.22
N ILE A 201 20.55 -8.51 -34.21
CA ILE A 201 19.08 -8.37 -34.16
C ILE A 201 18.43 -9.76 -34.16
N LEU A 202 18.94 -10.69 -34.98
CA LEU A 202 18.39 -12.06 -35.04
C LEU A 202 18.56 -12.82 -33.70
N SER A 203 19.73 -12.71 -33.07
CA SER A 203 19.99 -13.32 -31.76
C SER A 203 19.10 -12.73 -30.66
N LEU A 204 18.78 -11.43 -30.73
CA LEU A 204 17.85 -10.79 -29.80
C LEU A 204 16.40 -11.24 -30.02
N VAL A 205 15.98 -11.45 -31.28
CA VAL A 205 14.66 -12.04 -31.59
C VAL A 205 14.56 -13.45 -31.00
N GLU A 206 15.54 -14.30 -31.28
CA GLU A 206 15.57 -15.69 -30.80
C GLU A 206 15.60 -15.76 -29.26
N ALA A 207 16.31 -14.84 -28.59
CA ALA A 207 16.33 -14.76 -27.14
C ALA A 207 14.96 -14.36 -26.55
N VAL A 208 14.23 -13.47 -27.22
CA VAL A 208 12.88 -13.06 -26.80
C VAL A 208 11.85 -14.16 -27.09
N GLU A 209 11.94 -14.84 -28.22
CA GLU A 209 11.06 -15.98 -28.55
C GLU A 209 11.23 -17.14 -27.56
N ARG A 210 12.45 -17.42 -27.09
CA ARG A 210 12.71 -18.43 -26.04
C ARG A 210 12.07 -18.10 -24.67
N THR A 211 11.71 -16.85 -24.43
CA THR A 211 10.96 -16.45 -23.22
C THR A 211 9.44 -16.56 -23.39
N SER A 212 8.95 -16.83 -24.61
CA SER A 212 7.53 -16.96 -24.92
C SER A 212 7.20 -18.31 -25.58
N ILE A 213 6.84 -19.28 -24.72
CA ILE A 213 5.97 -20.46 -24.95
C ILE A 213 6.62 -21.83 -25.27
N ASP A 214 6.20 -22.78 -24.40
CA ASP A 214 6.02 -24.24 -24.42
C ASP A 214 7.06 -25.25 -24.93
N LEU A 215 7.37 -26.16 -23.99
CA LEU A 215 7.89 -27.50 -24.20
C LEU A 215 6.84 -28.37 -24.90
N SER A 216 6.94 -28.52 -26.22
CA SER A 216 6.49 -29.75 -26.88
C SER A 216 7.16 -29.90 -28.25
N SER A 217 7.61 -31.12 -28.54
CA SER A 217 8.05 -31.62 -29.85
C SER A 217 9.50 -31.35 -30.30
N LEU A 218 10.44 -32.22 -29.90
CA LEU A 218 11.55 -32.65 -30.76
C LEU A 218 11.92 -34.11 -30.47
N GLY A 219 11.26 -35.02 -31.20
CA GLY A 219 11.71 -36.40 -31.38
C GLY A 219 12.67 -36.47 -32.57
N VAL A 220 13.83 -37.09 -32.37
CA VAL A 220 14.86 -37.26 -33.40
C VAL A 220 14.76 -38.67 -33.99
N SER A 221 14.73 -38.78 -35.32
CA SER A 221 14.90 -40.03 -36.05
C SER A 221 16.32 -40.14 -36.63
N GLU A 222 16.90 -41.34 -36.52
CA GLU A 222 18.22 -41.71 -37.04
C GLU A 222 18.19 -42.06 -38.54
N ALA A 223 19.30 -41.80 -39.24
CA ALA A 223 19.68 -42.52 -40.46
C ALA A 223 21.21 -42.75 -40.49
N PRO A 224 21.70 -43.86 -41.08
CA PRO A 224 23.03 -44.40 -40.81
C PRO A 224 24.08 -44.00 -41.85
N VAL A 225 25.29 -43.66 -41.38
CA VAL A 225 26.51 -43.61 -42.21
C VAL A 225 27.56 -44.53 -41.58
N ARG A 226 28.13 -45.43 -42.40
CA ARG A 226 29.15 -46.42 -42.00
C ARG A 226 30.48 -45.72 -41.64
N PRO A 227 31.26 -46.22 -40.66
CA PRO A 227 32.52 -45.58 -40.27
C PRO A 227 33.69 -46.03 -41.18
N PRO A 228 34.66 -45.13 -41.48
CA PRO A 228 36.01 -45.51 -41.88
C PRO A 228 36.77 -46.10 -40.68
N LYS A 229 37.78 -46.94 -40.93
CA LYS A 229 38.61 -47.54 -39.87
C LYS A 229 39.42 -46.45 -39.13
N GLU A 230 39.01 -46.14 -37.90
CA GLU A 230 39.60 -45.12 -37.03
C GLU A 230 40.95 -45.57 -36.43
N ALA A 231 42.03 -44.84 -36.70
CA ALA A 231 43.31 -44.95 -36.00
C ALA A 231 43.58 -43.62 -35.26
N ALA A 232 43.99 -43.68 -33.99
CA ALA A 232 44.21 -42.50 -33.14
C ALA A 232 45.59 -41.83 -33.35
N GLY A 233 46.31 -42.21 -34.40
CA GLY A 233 47.69 -41.79 -34.69
C GLY A 233 48.64 -42.97 -34.84
N VAL A 234 49.94 -42.65 -34.99
CA VAL A 234 51.04 -43.61 -35.10
C VAL A 234 51.95 -43.43 -33.89
N CYS A 235 52.46 -44.51 -33.32
CA CYS A 235 53.40 -44.48 -32.20
C CYS A 235 54.76 -43.95 -32.64
N ASP A 236 55.28 -42.96 -31.92
CA ASP A 236 56.56 -42.31 -32.23
C ASP A 236 57.75 -43.28 -32.16
N ASP A 237 57.71 -44.26 -31.25
CA ASP A 237 58.82 -45.22 -31.04
C ASP A 237 58.78 -46.43 -31.99
N HIS A 238 57.59 -46.86 -32.41
CA HIS A 238 57.40 -48.13 -33.12
C HIS A 238 56.79 -47.98 -34.52
N GLY A 239 56.33 -46.79 -34.92
CA GLY A 239 55.72 -46.56 -36.22
C GLY A 239 54.39 -47.30 -36.47
N ASN A 240 53.83 -47.92 -35.43
CA ASN A 240 52.60 -48.69 -35.49
C ASN A 240 51.39 -47.89 -35.02
N TYR A 241 50.21 -48.18 -35.57
CA TYR A 241 48.97 -47.48 -35.22
C TYR A 241 48.64 -47.62 -33.72
N LEU A 242 48.20 -46.51 -33.13
CA LEU A 242 47.73 -46.43 -31.75
C LEU A 242 46.32 -47.02 -31.67
N VAL A 243 46.20 -48.20 -31.06
CA VAL A 243 44.96 -48.99 -31.01
C VAL A 243 44.52 -49.32 -29.57
N PHE A 244 45.39 -49.09 -28.59
CA PHE A 244 45.15 -49.41 -27.19
C PHE A 244 45.39 -48.20 -26.30
N PHE A 245 44.69 -48.14 -25.17
CA PHE A 245 44.84 -47.09 -24.17
C PHE A 245 45.23 -47.71 -22.84
N CYS A 246 46.24 -47.14 -22.18
CA CYS A 246 46.70 -47.59 -20.88
C CYS A 246 46.10 -46.69 -19.78
N THR A 247 45.23 -47.24 -18.92
CA THR A 247 44.56 -46.45 -17.86
C THR A 247 45.47 -46.11 -16.69
N THR A 248 46.62 -46.78 -16.56
CA THR A 248 47.60 -46.50 -15.50
C THR A 248 48.59 -45.42 -15.91
N CYS A 249 48.85 -45.26 -17.21
CA CYS A 249 49.77 -44.24 -17.75
C CYS A 249 49.07 -43.08 -18.47
N ASP A 250 47.74 -43.13 -18.57
CA ASP A 250 46.89 -42.14 -19.25
C ASP A 250 47.36 -41.79 -20.68
N LYS A 251 47.87 -42.78 -21.42
CA LYS A 251 48.45 -42.62 -22.77
C LYS A 251 47.98 -43.67 -23.78
N TRP A 252 47.91 -43.26 -25.05
CA TRP A 252 47.66 -44.15 -26.18
C TRP A 252 48.91 -44.94 -26.55
N ILE A 253 48.76 -46.24 -26.84
CA ILE A 253 49.86 -47.15 -27.14
C ILE A 253 49.56 -48.05 -28.34
N CYS A 254 50.60 -48.45 -29.08
CA CYS A 254 50.50 -49.39 -30.20
C CYS A 254 50.59 -50.85 -29.71
N ARG A 255 50.42 -51.82 -30.61
CA ARG A 255 50.51 -53.25 -30.28
C ARG A 255 51.87 -53.63 -29.68
N ASP A 256 52.96 -53.06 -30.18
CA ASP A 256 54.30 -53.42 -29.71
C ASP A 256 54.59 -52.83 -28.33
N CYS A 257 54.11 -51.61 -28.05
CA CYS A 257 54.14 -51.02 -26.70
C CYS A 257 53.41 -51.88 -25.65
N THR A 258 52.38 -52.64 -26.03
CA THR A 258 51.69 -53.55 -25.10
C THR A 258 52.54 -54.74 -24.68
N VAL A 259 53.51 -55.12 -25.50
CA VAL A 259 54.37 -56.29 -25.28
C VAL A 259 55.72 -55.90 -24.70
N ILE A 260 56.26 -54.73 -25.09
CA ILE A 260 57.61 -54.31 -24.71
C ILE A 260 57.61 -53.50 -23.41
N GLU A 261 56.79 -52.44 -23.33
CA GLU A 261 56.77 -51.54 -22.16
C GLU A 261 55.70 -51.93 -21.12
N HIS A 262 54.62 -52.59 -21.56
CA HIS A 262 53.45 -52.87 -20.74
C HIS A 262 53.22 -54.38 -20.59
N GLU A 263 54.32 -55.15 -20.49
CA GLU A 263 54.24 -56.61 -20.38
C GLU A 263 53.64 -57.06 -19.03
N LYS A 264 52.42 -57.58 -19.11
CA LYS A 264 51.67 -58.47 -18.19
C LYS A 264 51.57 -58.20 -16.68
N THR A 265 52.29 -57.29 -16.00
CA THR A 265 52.19 -57.21 -14.51
C THR A 265 52.20 -55.83 -13.83
N ALA A 266 51.65 -54.77 -14.43
CA ALA A 266 51.28 -53.57 -13.64
C ALA A 266 50.22 -52.68 -14.29
N HIS A 267 50.15 -52.64 -15.62
CA HIS A 267 49.38 -51.64 -16.33
C HIS A 267 48.11 -52.21 -16.96
N LYS A 268 46.95 -51.61 -16.64
CA LYS A 268 45.65 -52.00 -17.21
C LYS A 268 45.51 -51.36 -18.60
N VAL A 269 45.57 -52.20 -19.63
CA VAL A 269 45.43 -51.80 -21.03
C VAL A 269 44.07 -52.23 -21.56
N ILE A 270 43.35 -51.30 -22.17
CA ILE A 270 42.01 -51.52 -22.75
C ILE A 270 42.01 -51.11 -24.22
N SER A 271 41.19 -51.79 -25.03
CA SER A 271 41.04 -51.45 -26.45
C SER A 271 40.21 -50.18 -26.64
N ILE A 272 40.40 -49.49 -27.77
CA ILE A 272 39.58 -48.32 -28.17
C ILE A 272 38.09 -48.58 -27.94
N LYS A 273 37.58 -49.74 -28.38
CA LYS A 273 36.15 -50.07 -28.30
C LYS A 273 35.68 -50.22 -26.84
N ALA A 274 36.50 -50.81 -25.98
CA ALA A 274 36.16 -50.99 -24.57
C ALA A 274 36.17 -49.66 -23.80
N MET A 275 37.16 -48.79 -24.06
CA MET A 275 37.25 -47.49 -23.41
C MET A 275 36.16 -46.53 -23.88
N LEU A 276 35.85 -46.51 -25.18
CA LEU A 276 34.72 -45.75 -25.71
C LEU A 276 33.41 -46.20 -25.07
N HIS A 277 33.22 -47.50 -24.83
CA HIS A 277 32.01 -48.01 -24.18
C HIS A 277 31.93 -47.63 -22.69
N GLU A 278 33.04 -47.73 -21.94
CA GLU A 278 33.09 -47.31 -20.53
C GLU A 278 32.87 -45.79 -20.38
N LYS A 279 33.58 -44.96 -21.16
CA LYS A 279 33.38 -43.50 -21.13
C LYS A 279 32.02 -43.07 -21.64
N LYS A 280 31.46 -43.76 -22.64
CA LYS A 280 30.10 -43.49 -23.10
C LYS A 280 29.08 -43.80 -22.00
N LYS A 281 29.22 -44.92 -21.28
CA LYS A 281 28.35 -45.30 -20.16
C LYS A 281 28.46 -44.32 -18.97
N GLU A 282 29.67 -43.89 -18.65
CA GLU A 282 29.92 -42.87 -17.62
C GLU A 282 29.31 -41.52 -18.00
N ASN A 283 29.49 -41.08 -19.26
CA ASN A 283 28.91 -39.83 -19.73
C ASN A 283 27.37 -39.90 -19.82
N THR A 284 26.77 -41.02 -20.24
CA THR A 284 25.31 -41.16 -20.27
C THR A 284 24.70 -41.13 -18.88
N THR A 285 25.32 -41.80 -17.91
CA THR A 285 24.83 -41.79 -16.52
C THR A 285 24.97 -40.41 -15.87
N ASN A 286 26.06 -39.70 -16.14
CA ASN A 286 26.22 -38.31 -15.68
C ASN A 286 25.21 -37.35 -16.34
N LEU A 287 24.94 -37.51 -17.64
CA LEU A 287 23.92 -36.73 -18.35
C LEU A 287 22.52 -36.97 -17.79
N GLU A 288 22.14 -38.23 -17.56
CA GLU A 288 20.85 -38.60 -16.95
C GLU A 288 20.70 -38.03 -15.54
N SER A 289 21.78 -38.07 -14.74
CA SER A 289 21.78 -37.50 -13.38
C SER A 289 21.60 -35.97 -13.40
N MET A 290 22.31 -35.28 -14.29
CA MET A 290 22.18 -33.82 -14.44
C MET A 290 20.80 -33.41 -14.98
N GLU A 291 20.25 -34.21 -15.91
CA GLU A 291 18.92 -33.96 -16.48
C GLU A 291 17.82 -34.12 -15.41
N ASN A 292 17.92 -35.16 -14.58
CA ASN A 292 16.97 -35.39 -13.49
C ASN A 292 17.05 -34.29 -12.42
N GLN A 293 18.27 -33.84 -12.07
CA GLN A 293 18.47 -32.74 -11.13
C GLN A 293 17.90 -31.43 -11.68
N SER A 294 18.07 -31.17 -12.99
CA SER A 294 17.51 -29.99 -13.65
C SER A 294 15.98 -30.04 -13.71
N LYS A 295 15.38 -31.20 -14.00
CA LYS A 295 13.92 -31.39 -14.01
C LYS A 295 13.31 -31.17 -12.63
N GLN A 296 13.98 -31.62 -11.57
CA GLN A 296 13.52 -31.41 -10.20
C GLN A 296 13.53 -29.92 -9.82
N GLN A 297 14.63 -29.21 -10.11
CA GLN A 297 14.72 -27.76 -9.87
C GLN A 297 13.67 -26.97 -10.66
N ILE A 298 13.40 -27.35 -11.92
CA ILE A 298 12.35 -26.72 -12.74
C ILE A 298 10.96 -26.98 -12.14
N GLY A 299 10.70 -28.19 -11.62
CA GLY A 299 9.45 -28.53 -10.95
C GLY A 299 9.18 -27.63 -9.74
N ASP A 300 10.15 -27.49 -8.85
CA ASP A 300 10.04 -26.64 -7.65
C ASP A 300 9.76 -25.17 -8.01
N LEU A 301 10.42 -24.66 -9.07
CA LEU A 301 10.20 -23.31 -9.60
C LEU A 301 8.81 -23.14 -10.20
N VAL A 302 8.29 -24.14 -10.91
CA VAL A 302 6.94 -24.10 -11.49
C VAL A 302 5.87 -24.08 -10.41
N ASP A 303 6.04 -24.86 -9.35
CA ASP A 303 5.08 -24.89 -8.24
C ASP A 303 5.10 -23.57 -7.46
N TYR A 304 6.28 -22.99 -7.23
CA TYR A 304 6.40 -21.64 -6.68
C TYR A 304 5.71 -20.57 -7.55
N LEU A 305 5.83 -20.67 -8.88
CA LEU A 305 5.14 -19.74 -9.79
C LEU A 305 3.60 -19.87 -9.72
N LYS A 306 3.07 -21.08 -9.52
CA LYS A 306 1.62 -21.29 -9.34
C LYS A 306 1.13 -20.64 -8.04
N GLU A 307 1.88 -20.76 -6.95
CA GLU A 307 1.56 -20.11 -5.67
C GLU A 307 1.53 -18.58 -5.82
N LEU A 308 2.52 -17.99 -6.48
CA LEU A 308 2.52 -16.54 -6.76
C LEU A 308 1.33 -16.12 -7.64
N GLN A 309 0.90 -16.97 -8.56
CA GLN A 309 -0.24 -16.69 -9.43
C GLN A 309 -1.57 -16.71 -8.66
N THR A 310 -1.73 -17.59 -7.68
CA THR A 310 -2.92 -17.61 -6.81
C THR A 310 -2.96 -16.38 -5.90
N GLU A 311 -1.83 -15.98 -5.30
CA GLU A 311 -1.72 -14.74 -4.52
C GLU A 311 -2.08 -13.50 -5.33
N ARG A 312 -1.56 -13.40 -6.56
CA ARG A 312 -1.90 -12.31 -7.48
C ARG A 312 -3.40 -12.25 -7.78
N SER A 313 -4.05 -13.41 -7.93
CA SER A 313 -5.49 -13.47 -8.17
C SER A 313 -6.32 -12.98 -6.97
N MET A 314 -5.85 -13.21 -5.74
CA MET A 314 -6.49 -12.70 -4.52
C MET A 314 -6.35 -11.18 -4.42
N LEU A 315 -5.16 -10.66 -4.73
CA LEU A 315 -4.90 -9.21 -4.73
C LEU A 315 -5.75 -8.46 -5.76
N GLU A 316 -5.95 -9.00 -6.96
CA GLU A 316 -6.83 -8.37 -7.97
C GLU A 316 -8.29 -8.32 -7.50
N LYS A 317 -8.78 -9.37 -6.84
CA LYS A 317 -10.13 -9.37 -6.24
C LYS A 317 -10.27 -8.30 -5.15
N MET A 318 -9.26 -8.15 -4.28
CA MET A 318 -9.24 -7.09 -3.26
C MET A 318 -9.21 -5.69 -3.89
N LYS A 319 -8.40 -5.49 -4.94
CA LYS A 319 -8.32 -4.21 -5.65
C LYS A 319 -9.66 -3.80 -6.25
N GLU A 320 -10.39 -4.76 -6.82
CA GLU A 320 -11.72 -4.52 -7.39
C GLU A 320 -12.74 -4.14 -6.31
N GLN A 321 -12.71 -4.77 -5.14
CA GLN A 321 -13.54 -4.39 -4.00
C GLN A 321 -13.23 -2.96 -3.51
N ILE A 322 -11.96 -2.61 -3.41
CA ILE A 322 -11.52 -1.26 -3.00
C ILE A 322 -11.96 -0.22 -4.03
N LYS A 323 -11.84 -0.52 -5.34
CA LYS A 323 -12.25 0.40 -6.40
C LYS A 323 -13.74 0.74 -6.31
N LYS A 324 -14.59 -0.26 -6.12
CA LYS A 324 -16.04 -0.06 -5.91
C LYS A 324 -16.33 0.79 -4.67
N ALA A 325 -15.60 0.58 -3.58
CA ALA A 325 -15.76 1.39 -2.36
C ALA A 325 -15.34 2.86 -2.57
N ILE A 326 -14.31 3.11 -3.39
CA ILE A 326 -13.86 4.48 -3.73
C ILE A 326 -14.89 5.19 -4.61
N GLU A 327 -15.45 4.53 -5.62
CA GLU A 327 -16.50 5.11 -6.48
C GLU A 327 -17.71 5.54 -5.67
N LEU A 328 -18.23 4.67 -4.80
CA LEU A 328 -19.32 5.00 -3.88
C LEU A 328 -18.96 6.19 -2.96
N SER A 329 -17.72 6.28 -2.51
CA SER A 329 -17.27 7.38 -1.65
C SER A 329 -17.17 8.72 -2.40
N LEU A 330 -16.84 8.70 -3.70
CA LEU A 330 -16.76 9.91 -4.53
C LEU A 330 -18.14 10.46 -4.87
N GLU A 331 -19.09 9.59 -5.21
CA GLU A 331 -20.50 9.97 -5.43
C GLU A 331 -21.07 10.66 -4.19
N GLU A 332 -20.74 10.16 -3.00
CA GLU A 332 -21.18 10.76 -1.75
C GLU A 332 -20.54 12.12 -1.48
N GLN A 333 -19.25 12.30 -1.79
CA GLN A 333 -18.59 13.59 -1.62
C GLN A 333 -19.24 14.69 -2.45
N ASP A 334 -19.72 14.37 -3.65
CA ASP A 334 -20.38 15.35 -4.50
C ASP A 334 -21.79 15.69 -3.99
N ARG A 335 -22.51 14.72 -3.41
CA ARG A 335 -23.78 14.97 -2.70
C ARG A 335 -23.61 15.87 -1.47
N VAL A 336 -22.55 15.68 -0.69
CA VAL A 336 -22.25 16.52 0.49
C VAL A 336 -21.89 17.97 0.11
N LYS A 337 -21.20 18.18 -1.01
CA LYS A 337 -20.92 19.55 -1.49
C LYS A 337 -22.21 20.29 -1.85
N GLN A 338 -23.17 19.59 -2.45
CA GLN A 338 -24.45 20.17 -2.83
C GLN A 338 -25.25 20.63 -1.60
N THR A 339 -25.29 19.82 -0.54
CA THR A 339 -25.99 20.21 0.71
C THR A 339 -25.28 21.31 1.48
N LEU A 340 -23.94 21.39 1.43
CA LEU A 340 -23.17 22.51 1.98
C LEU A 340 -23.52 23.83 1.29
N THR A 341 -23.66 23.83 -0.05
CA THR A 341 -24.05 25.04 -0.78
C THR A 341 -25.46 25.52 -0.44
N GLU A 342 -26.38 24.59 -0.15
CA GLU A 342 -27.73 24.92 0.34
C GLU A 342 -27.70 25.50 1.75
N GLY A 343 -26.86 24.95 2.63
CA GLY A 343 -26.64 25.47 3.99
C GLY A 343 -26.04 26.89 4.00
N GLU A 344 -25.08 27.18 3.13
CA GLU A 344 -24.52 28.52 2.97
C GLU A 344 -25.57 29.54 2.50
N GLN A 345 -26.49 29.12 1.62
CA GLN A 345 -27.63 29.94 1.20
C GLN A 345 -28.58 30.27 2.36
N LEU A 346 -28.93 29.28 3.18
CA LEU A 346 -29.78 29.48 4.37
C LEU A 346 -29.11 30.37 5.41
N GLN A 347 -27.80 30.24 5.60
CA GLN A 347 -27.03 31.08 6.52
C GLN A 347 -26.99 32.55 6.03
N CYS A 348 -26.86 32.77 4.73
CA CYS A 348 -26.99 34.09 4.11
C CYS A 348 -28.38 34.69 4.37
N GLN A 349 -29.45 33.92 4.20
CA GLN A 349 -30.82 34.39 4.48
C GLN A 349 -31.05 34.72 5.96
N LEU A 350 -30.51 33.92 6.88
CA LEU A 350 -30.54 34.19 8.33
C LEU A 350 -29.80 35.48 8.69
N SER A 351 -28.66 35.74 8.04
CA SER A 351 -27.91 36.98 8.26
C SER A 351 -28.68 38.21 7.78
N ALA A 352 -29.40 38.10 6.65
CA ALA A 352 -30.28 39.16 6.15
C ALA A 352 -31.48 39.39 7.07
N ALA A 353 -32.09 38.32 7.59
CA ALA A 353 -33.21 38.39 8.54
C ALA A 353 -32.80 39.01 9.88
N LYS A 354 -31.59 38.73 10.37
CA LYS A 354 -31.04 39.36 11.59
C LYS A 354 -30.86 40.87 11.45
N VAL A 355 -30.42 41.34 10.28
CA VAL A 355 -30.29 42.78 9.99
C VAL A 355 -31.67 43.44 9.96
N TYR A 356 -32.67 42.79 9.36
CA TYR A 356 -34.06 43.27 9.38
C TYR A 356 -34.65 43.37 10.79
N LEU A 357 -34.35 42.40 11.66
CA LEU A 357 -34.79 42.39 13.05
C LEU A 357 -34.10 43.47 13.91
N SER A 358 -32.87 43.87 13.59
CA SER A 358 -32.19 44.97 14.29
C SER A 358 -32.74 46.35 13.92
N ASP A 359 -33.39 46.47 12.77
CA ASP A 359 -33.96 47.73 12.26
C ASP A 359 -35.47 47.87 12.57
N ALA A 360 -36.10 46.83 13.12
CA ALA A 360 -37.53 46.83 13.48
C ALA A 360 -37.79 47.67 14.74
N THR A 361 -38.78 48.56 14.69
CA THR A 361 -39.06 49.52 15.78
C THR A 361 -40.41 49.29 16.46
N THR A 362 -41.26 48.44 15.89
CA THR A 362 -42.60 48.15 16.42
C THR A 362 -42.81 46.66 16.75
N LEU A 363 -43.66 46.38 17.74
CA LEU A 363 -43.95 45.00 18.20
C LEU A 363 -44.63 44.15 17.11
N ASP A 364 -45.38 44.77 16.21
CA ASP A 364 -46.04 44.08 15.09
C ASP A 364 -45.07 43.69 13.97
N GLU A 365 -44.01 44.48 13.74
CA GLU A 365 -42.91 44.12 12.83
C GLU A 365 -42.11 42.93 13.36
N VAL A 366 -41.88 42.89 14.67
CA VAL A 366 -41.23 41.75 15.36
C VAL A 366 -42.12 40.51 15.30
N ASN A 367 -43.43 40.61 15.55
CA ASN A 367 -44.34 39.47 15.48
C ASN A 367 -44.50 38.90 14.06
N ASN A 368 -44.51 39.75 13.03
CA ASN A 368 -44.53 39.30 11.63
C ASN A 368 -43.20 38.66 11.19
N ALA A 369 -42.06 39.15 11.69
CA ALA A 369 -40.77 38.49 11.50
C ALA A 369 -40.67 37.16 12.26
N VAL A 370 -41.19 37.09 13.49
CA VAL A 370 -41.14 35.89 14.35
C VAL A 370 -42.06 34.79 13.85
N THR A 371 -43.25 35.12 13.35
CA THR A 371 -44.16 34.15 12.72
C THR A 371 -43.60 33.58 11.41
N GLY A 372 -42.85 34.38 10.64
CA GLY A 372 -42.02 33.90 9.52
C GLY A 372 -40.85 33.01 9.95
N THR A 373 -40.28 33.22 11.14
CA THR A 373 -39.21 32.36 11.70
C THR A 373 -39.72 31.09 12.40
N GLY A 374 -41.02 30.96 12.66
CA GLY A 374 -41.61 29.73 13.21
C GLY A 374 -41.45 28.54 12.27
N SER A 375 -41.65 28.74 10.96
CA SER A 375 -41.34 27.74 9.94
C SER A 375 -39.83 27.52 9.78
N PHE A 376 -39.02 28.53 10.12
CA PHE A 376 -37.56 28.50 10.08
C PHE A 376 -36.98 27.71 11.26
N LYS A 377 -37.60 27.76 12.44
CA LYS A 377 -37.23 26.94 13.61
C LYS A 377 -37.59 25.48 13.37
N GLN A 378 -38.78 25.20 12.81
CA GLN A 378 -39.13 23.86 12.34
C GLN A 378 -38.24 23.38 11.21
N CYS A 379 -37.95 24.18 10.18
CA CYS A 379 -37.01 23.81 9.12
C CYS A 379 -35.57 23.67 9.61
N TYR A 380 -35.12 24.45 10.59
CA TYR A 380 -33.78 24.33 11.17
C TYR A 380 -33.68 23.15 12.13
N GLU A 381 -34.74 22.82 12.88
CA GLU A 381 -34.82 21.61 13.72
C GLU A 381 -34.96 20.36 12.86
N GLN A 382 -35.74 20.41 11.77
CA GLN A 382 -35.84 19.35 10.77
C GLN A 382 -34.54 19.20 9.98
N TRP A 383 -33.90 20.31 9.57
CA TRP A 383 -32.59 20.32 8.90
C TRP A 383 -31.47 19.94 9.85
N THR A 384 -31.51 20.26 11.14
CA THR A 384 -30.51 19.78 12.11
C THR A 384 -30.75 18.32 12.45
N CYS A 385 -31.98 17.80 12.52
CA CYS A 385 -32.25 16.35 12.61
C CYS A 385 -31.88 15.58 11.32
N ASP A 386 -32.16 16.15 10.15
CA ASP A 386 -31.80 15.58 8.85
C ASP A 386 -30.30 15.71 8.58
N SER A 387 -29.67 16.80 8.97
CA SER A 387 -28.23 17.02 8.81
C SER A 387 -27.44 16.34 9.91
N THR A 388 -27.97 16.15 11.11
CA THR A 388 -27.34 15.25 12.10
C THR A 388 -27.46 13.83 11.61
N SER A 389 -28.62 13.32 11.18
CA SER A 389 -28.67 11.97 10.57
C SER A 389 -27.81 11.81 9.30
N ARG A 390 -27.57 12.87 8.51
CA ARG A 390 -26.72 12.87 7.29
C ARG A 390 -25.22 13.12 7.52
N LEU A 391 -24.79 13.99 8.45
CA LEU A 391 -23.40 14.02 8.95
C LEU A 391 -23.07 12.73 9.69
N MET A 392 -24.09 12.10 10.26
CA MET A 392 -24.06 10.75 10.80
C MET A 392 -24.19 9.68 9.70
N SER A 393 -23.78 9.90 8.43
CA SER A 393 -23.61 8.80 7.46
C SER A 393 -22.17 8.61 6.92
N HIS A 394 -21.28 9.63 6.86
CA HIS A 394 -19.95 9.44 6.25
C HIS A 394 -18.72 10.01 7.01
N ASN A 395 -17.88 9.07 7.48
CA ASN A 395 -16.41 8.94 7.48
C ASN A 395 -15.42 10.12 7.55
N ASN A 396 -15.77 11.34 7.95
CA ASN A 396 -14.75 12.30 8.40
C ASN A 396 -14.53 12.20 9.91
N ARG A 397 -13.77 11.16 10.32
CA ARG A 397 -13.42 10.86 11.72
C ARG A 397 -13.03 12.12 12.50
N ASN A 398 -12.22 13.00 11.92
CA ASN A 398 -11.73 14.19 12.63
C ASN A 398 -12.79 15.26 12.83
N ASN A 399 -13.72 15.44 11.88
CA ASN A 399 -14.84 16.37 12.05
C ASN A 399 -15.88 15.84 13.03
N PHE A 400 -16.16 14.53 12.98
CA PHE A 400 -17.02 13.86 13.95
C PHE A 400 -16.44 14.00 15.37
N LEU A 401 -15.16 13.69 15.55
CA LEU A 401 -14.49 13.80 16.85
C LEU A 401 -14.45 15.25 17.35
N LYS A 402 -14.21 16.25 16.49
CA LYS A 402 -14.28 17.66 16.86
C LYS A 402 -15.68 18.07 17.33
N TRP A 403 -16.73 17.62 16.64
CA TRP A 403 -18.11 17.88 17.05
C TRP A 403 -18.44 17.21 18.38
N VAL A 404 -18.09 15.93 18.54
CA VAL A 404 -18.26 15.18 19.79
C VAL A 404 -17.53 15.88 20.94
N MET A 405 -16.27 16.28 20.74
CA MET A 405 -15.51 17.01 21.77
C MET A 405 -16.18 18.33 22.12
N MET A 406 -16.67 19.11 21.15
CA MET A 406 -17.34 20.37 21.44
C MET A 406 -18.61 20.18 22.30
N MET A 407 -19.33 19.07 22.09
CA MET A 407 -20.52 18.72 22.86
C MET A 407 -20.17 18.19 24.26
N VAL A 408 -19.14 17.33 24.39
CA VAL A 408 -18.71 16.78 25.69
C VAL A 408 -17.96 17.80 26.54
N SER A 409 -17.22 18.73 25.93
CA SER A 409 -16.47 19.78 26.64
C SER A 409 -17.37 20.86 27.26
N GLY A 410 -18.64 20.94 26.85
CA GLY A 410 -19.66 21.75 27.52
C GLY A 410 -20.21 21.10 28.79
N SER A 411 -19.82 19.86 29.06
CA SER A 411 -20.36 18.98 30.09
C SER A 411 -19.24 18.59 31.06
N ASP A 412 -18.75 19.54 31.87
CA ASP A 412 -17.85 19.20 32.99
C ASP A 412 -18.66 18.47 34.07
N VAL A 413 -18.57 17.14 34.09
CA VAL A 413 -19.18 16.30 35.13
C VAL A 413 -18.22 16.19 36.31
N LYS A 414 -17.87 17.32 36.91
CA LYS A 414 -17.43 17.42 38.31
C LYS A 414 -17.92 18.76 38.85
N GLU A 415 -18.79 18.67 39.85
CA GLU A 415 -19.46 19.77 40.55
C GLU A 415 -20.62 20.41 39.75
N GLY A 416 -21.84 20.10 40.18
CA GLY A 416 -23.07 20.47 39.50
C GLY A 416 -23.21 21.97 39.25
N VAL A 417 -23.11 22.38 37.99
CA VAL A 417 -23.73 23.57 37.40
C VAL A 417 -24.03 23.25 35.92
N HIS A 418 -25.27 23.46 35.47
CA HIS A 418 -25.78 23.10 34.15
C HIS A 418 -25.13 23.85 32.97
N GLY A 419 -24.98 23.15 31.82
CA GLY A 419 -24.77 23.78 30.51
C GLY A 419 -24.65 22.83 29.30
N GLY A 420 -24.02 21.66 29.44
CA GLY A 420 -23.82 20.70 28.35
C GLY A 420 -24.73 19.47 28.45
N ARG A 421 -25.26 19.00 27.30
CA ARG A 421 -26.04 17.76 27.23
C ARG A 421 -25.10 16.55 27.34
N ALA A 422 -25.44 15.57 28.18
CA ALA A 422 -24.69 14.32 28.28
C ALA A 422 -24.86 13.49 26.99
N ILE A 423 -23.79 12.86 26.50
CA ILE A 423 -23.85 11.98 25.33
C ILE A 423 -23.88 10.54 25.80
N TYR A 424 -24.88 9.78 25.35
CA TYR A 424 -25.03 8.36 25.61
C TYR A 424 -25.01 7.58 24.30
N LEU A 425 -24.27 6.48 24.30
CA LEU A 425 -24.23 5.52 23.22
C LEU A 425 -25.15 4.36 23.55
N VAL A 426 -25.98 3.95 22.60
CA VAL A 426 -26.97 2.89 22.81
C VAL A 426 -26.75 1.74 21.82
N GLN A 427 -26.95 0.52 22.30
CA GLN A 427 -26.92 -0.71 21.50
C GLN A 427 -27.97 -1.69 22.01
N GLU A 428 -28.66 -2.37 21.10
CA GLU A 428 -29.52 -3.50 21.44
C GLU A 428 -28.71 -4.80 21.38
N VAL A 429 -28.73 -5.56 22.47
CA VAL A 429 -28.09 -6.88 22.59
C VAL A 429 -29.13 -7.84 23.15
N GLU A 430 -29.48 -8.87 22.38
CA GLU A 430 -30.43 -9.93 22.78
C GLU A 430 -31.78 -9.41 23.31
N GLY A 431 -32.28 -8.30 22.73
CA GLY A 431 -33.54 -7.67 23.12
C GLY A 431 -33.47 -6.71 24.31
N ASN A 432 -32.28 -6.53 24.91
CA ASN A 432 -32.02 -5.54 25.95
C ASN A 432 -31.33 -4.31 25.37
N THR A 433 -31.81 -3.12 25.72
CA THR A 433 -31.17 -1.85 25.38
C THR A 433 -30.08 -1.53 26.40
N LEU A 434 -28.81 -1.61 25.98
CA LEU A 434 -27.66 -1.21 26.79
C LEU A 434 -27.23 0.21 26.43
N ALA A 435 -26.76 0.96 27.42
CA ALA A 435 -26.26 2.31 27.23
C ALA A 435 -24.90 2.53 27.88
N ALA A 436 -24.06 3.34 27.24
CA ALA A 436 -22.74 3.70 27.71
C ALA A 436 -22.56 5.23 27.62
N PRO A 437 -22.17 5.92 28.70
CA PRO A 437 -21.83 7.34 28.62
C PRO A 437 -20.53 7.55 27.82
N LEU A 438 -20.42 8.69 27.16
CA LEU A 438 -19.18 9.17 26.55
C LEU A 438 -18.68 10.39 27.33
N THR A 439 -17.51 10.27 27.96
CA THR A 439 -16.97 11.31 28.85
C THR A 439 -15.61 11.81 28.37
N LEU A 440 -15.21 13.00 28.81
CA LEU A 440 -13.89 13.56 28.57
C LEU A 440 -13.08 13.50 29.87
N HIS A 441 -11.98 12.75 29.87
CA HIS A 441 -11.11 12.61 31.03
C HIS A 441 -9.67 12.91 30.63
N HIS A 442 -9.06 13.92 31.27
CA HIS A 442 -7.69 14.40 30.97
C HIS A 442 -7.43 14.64 29.46
N GLY A 443 -8.40 15.21 28.76
CA GLY A 443 -8.31 15.50 27.32
C GLY A 443 -8.46 14.26 26.41
N ARG A 444 -8.83 13.10 26.96
CA ARG A 444 -9.10 11.87 26.21
C ARG A 444 -10.59 11.55 26.26
N LEU A 445 -11.15 11.18 25.12
CA LEU A 445 -12.54 10.71 25.06
C LEU A 445 -12.61 9.26 25.56
N HIS A 446 -13.33 9.05 26.65
CA HIS A 446 -13.57 7.76 27.26
C HIS A 446 -14.94 7.25 26.84
N LEU A 447 -14.94 6.12 26.14
CA LEU A 447 -16.13 5.34 25.86
C LEU A 447 -16.24 4.26 26.95
N HIS A 448 -17.25 4.40 27.81
CA HIS A 448 -17.49 3.48 28.92
C HIS A 448 -18.16 2.18 28.46
N ALA A 449 -18.17 1.16 29.32
CA ALA A 449 -18.82 -0.10 29.04
C ALA A 449 -20.34 0.06 28.87
N LEU A 450 -20.91 -0.71 27.95
CA LEU A 450 -22.34 -0.87 27.82
C LEU A 450 -22.90 -1.58 29.05
N ILE A 451 -23.79 -0.89 29.76
CA ILE A 451 -24.48 -1.42 30.94
C ILE A 451 -26.00 -1.30 30.74
N SER A 452 -26.76 -2.14 31.43
CA SER A 452 -28.23 -2.09 31.41
C SER A 452 -28.72 -0.90 32.24
N LYS A 453 -28.68 0.30 31.63
CA LYS A 453 -29.10 1.56 32.25
C LYS A 453 -29.82 2.43 31.23
N GLN A 454 -30.93 3.04 31.62
CA GLN A 454 -31.63 3.98 30.75
C GLN A 454 -30.85 5.31 30.65
N PRO A 455 -30.65 5.86 29.44
CA PRO A 455 -30.04 7.17 29.28
C PRO A 455 -30.96 8.26 29.86
N PRO A 456 -30.42 9.37 30.39
CA PRO A 456 -31.20 10.53 30.82
C PRO A 456 -32.09 11.08 29.70
N GLU A 457 -33.25 11.65 30.03
CA GLU A 457 -34.22 12.19 29.05
C GLU A 457 -33.67 13.35 28.21
N ASP A 458 -32.69 14.09 28.73
CA ASP A 458 -32.05 15.23 28.09
C ASP A 458 -30.73 14.87 27.37
N ALA A 459 -30.37 13.58 27.33
CA ALA A 459 -29.14 13.09 26.73
C ALA A 459 -29.21 13.03 25.20
N VAL A 460 -28.08 13.28 24.55
CA VAL A 460 -27.90 13.03 23.11
C VAL A 460 -27.57 11.56 22.91
N ILE A 461 -28.45 10.84 22.20
CA ILE A 461 -28.30 9.41 21.94
C ILE A 461 -27.61 9.18 20.59
N LEU A 462 -26.58 8.34 20.57
CA LEU A 462 -25.88 7.92 19.37
C LEU A 462 -25.75 6.38 19.29
N PRO A 463 -25.65 5.78 18.09
CA PRO A 463 -25.38 4.34 17.97
C PRO A 463 -23.98 3.98 18.48
N TYR A 464 -23.88 2.96 19.34
CA TYR A 464 -22.60 2.54 19.93
C TYR A 464 -21.56 2.11 18.90
N SER A 465 -21.96 1.27 17.93
CA SER A 465 -21.11 0.75 16.86
C SER A 465 -20.39 1.86 16.08
N ARG A 466 -21.04 3.01 15.92
CA ARG A 466 -20.51 4.15 15.17
C ARG A 466 -19.27 4.75 15.80
N VAL A 467 -19.27 4.89 17.13
CA VAL A 467 -18.13 5.44 17.88
C VAL A 467 -17.08 4.37 18.11
N ARG A 468 -17.52 3.13 18.40
CA ARG A 468 -16.64 1.99 18.60
C ARG A 468 -15.76 1.68 17.39
N ASN A 469 -16.28 1.84 16.17
CA ASN A 469 -15.54 1.66 14.92
C ASN A 469 -14.41 2.69 14.69
N LEU A 470 -14.33 3.76 15.50
CA LEU A 470 -13.23 4.72 15.45
C LEU A 470 -11.96 4.19 16.13
N VAL A 471 -12.09 3.16 16.96
CA VAL A 471 -10.99 2.54 17.69
C VAL A 471 -10.52 1.30 16.94
N ASP A 472 -9.26 1.33 16.50
CA ASP A 472 -8.59 0.15 15.95
C ASP A 472 -8.35 -0.88 17.05
N ALA A 473 -8.91 -2.08 16.87
CA ALA A 473 -8.79 -3.17 17.84
C ALA A 473 -7.33 -3.63 18.05
N SER A 474 -6.46 -3.49 17.03
CA SER A 474 -5.08 -3.97 17.08
C SER A 474 -4.16 -3.15 17.99
N SER A 475 -4.57 -1.91 18.30
CA SER A 475 -3.80 -0.93 19.06
C SER A 475 -4.66 -0.15 20.07
N ALA A 476 -5.84 -0.69 20.40
CA ALA A 476 -6.80 -0.07 21.29
C ALA A 476 -6.20 0.22 22.67
N LEU A 477 -6.54 1.39 23.23
CA LEU A 477 -6.19 1.75 24.59
C LEU A 477 -7.43 1.58 25.46
N THR A 478 -7.47 0.55 26.29
CA THR A 478 -8.56 0.35 27.26
C THR A 478 -8.24 1.03 28.58
N PHE A 479 -9.26 1.25 29.40
CA PHE A 479 -9.07 1.71 30.77
C PHE A 479 -9.88 0.84 31.73
N LEU A 480 -9.32 0.64 32.92
CA LEU A 480 -9.99 0.08 34.09
C LEU A 480 -9.99 1.15 35.18
N GLN A 481 -11.16 1.52 35.68
CA GLN A 481 -11.33 2.38 36.83
C GLN A 481 -11.46 1.52 38.07
N LEU A 482 -10.45 1.56 38.93
CA LEU A 482 -10.38 0.76 40.15
C LEU A 482 -10.83 1.60 41.36
N ALA A 483 -11.61 0.97 42.23
CA ALA A 483 -12.09 1.54 43.48
C ALA A 483 -11.86 0.57 44.66
N TRP A 484 -11.44 1.12 45.80
CA TRP A 484 -11.33 0.37 47.06
C TRP A 484 -11.45 1.30 48.26
N GLY A 485 -12.28 0.92 49.23
CA GLY A 485 -12.55 1.77 50.40
C GLY A 485 -13.07 3.16 50.01
N SER A 486 -12.40 4.22 50.46
CA SER A 486 -12.71 5.61 50.06
C SER A 486 -11.94 6.10 48.83
N ASN A 487 -11.06 5.27 48.25
CA ASN A 487 -10.26 5.65 47.10
C ASN A 487 -11.01 5.26 45.82
N THR A 488 -11.52 6.26 45.10
CA THR A 488 -12.30 6.10 43.87
C THR A 488 -11.67 6.89 42.72
N GLY A 489 -11.89 6.44 41.49
CA GLY A 489 -11.43 7.19 40.30
C GLY A 489 -10.00 6.89 39.84
N ASN A 490 -9.40 5.80 40.30
CA ASN A 490 -8.05 5.41 39.87
C ASN A 490 -8.10 4.73 38.51
N HIS A 491 -7.45 5.30 37.51
CA HIS A 491 -7.47 4.76 36.14
C HIS A 491 -6.18 4.01 35.82
N VAL A 492 -6.34 2.79 35.31
CA VAL A 492 -5.27 1.99 34.72
C VAL A 492 -5.54 1.86 33.23
N TYR A 493 -4.65 2.40 32.41
CA TYR A 493 -4.77 2.38 30.96
C TYR A 493 -3.91 1.26 30.38
N ILE A 494 -4.52 0.37 29.60
CA ILE A 494 -3.88 -0.81 29.05
C ILE A 494 -3.92 -0.72 27.53
N ARG A 495 -2.74 -0.70 26.90
CA ARG A 495 -2.61 -0.72 25.45
C ARG A 495 -2.58 -2.16 24.95
N MET A 496 -3.49 -2.51 24.05
CA MET A 496 -3.50 -3.80 23.39
C MET A 496 -2.29 -3.94 22.46
N SER A 497 -1.71 -5.14 22.41
CA SER A 497 -0.54 -5.47 21.62
C SER A 497 -0.93 -6.40 20.47
N GLY A 498 -1.11 -5.83 19.28
CA GLY A 498 -1.51 -6.58 18.09
C GLY A 498 -2.99 -7.01 18.12
N ASN A 499 -3.41 -7.70 17.06
CA ASN A 499 -4.81 -8.13 16.90
C ASN A 499 -5.04 -9.56 17.42
N THR A 500 -4.58 -9.85 18.64
CA THR A 500 -4.71 -11.20 19.22
C THR A 500 -6.14 -11.51 19.63
N LYS A 501 -6.59 -12.76 19.48
CA LYS A 501 -7.94 -13.18 19.94
C LYS A 501 -8.17 -12.93 21.43
N ARG A 502 -7.13 -13.09 22.26
CA ARG A 502 -7.18 -12.80 23.70
C ARG A 502 -7.36 -11.31 23.97
N GLY A 503 -6.64 -10.45 23.23
CA GLY A 503 -6.83 -9.00 23.29
C GLY A 503 -8.22 -8.58 22.84
N GLN A 504 -8.77 -9.19 21.78
CA GLN A 504 -10.14 -8.95 21.33
C GLN A 504 -11.18 -9.37 22.38
N ASN A 505 -11.03 -10.54 23.00
CA ASN A 505 -11.91 -11.00 24.08
C ASN A 505 -11.87 -10.04 25.28
N PHE A 506 -10.67 -9.62 25.69
CA PHE A 506 -10.49 -8.65 26.76
C PHE A 506 -11.12 -7.29 26.42
N LEU A 507 -10.98 -6.82 25.18
CA LEU A 507 -11.58 -5.58 24.70
C LEU A 507 -13.12 -5.64 24.72
N LEU A 508 -13.71 -6.76 24.28
CA LEU A 508 -15.16 -6.98 24.31
C LEU A 508 -15.72 -6.95 25.74
N LEU A 509 -14.99 -7.50 26.70
CA LEU A 509 -15.35 -7.45 28.12
C LEU A 509 -15.11 -6.08 28.74
N CYS A 510 -14.17 -5.29 28.24
CA CYS A 510 -14.05 -3.89 28.66
C CYS A 510 -15.19 -3.03 28.11
N THR A 511 -15.75 -3.36 26.94
CA THR A 511 -16.78 -2.56 26.27
C THR A 511 -18.21 -3.02 26.52
N GLY A 512 -18.43 -4.28 26.93
CA GLY A 512 -19.77 -4.82 27.16
C GLY A 512 -20.58 -5.09 25.88
N GLU A 513 -19.95 -5.10 24.70
CA GLU A 513 -20.62 -5.18 23.39
C GLU A 513 -21.43 -6.45 23.15
N ARG A 514 -21.10 -7.53 23.87
CA ARG A 514 -21.80 -8.83 23.81
C ARG A 514 -22.58 -9.15 25.08
N GLY A 515 -22.87 -8.14 25.91
CA GLY A 515 -23.61 -8.30 27.17
C GLY A 515 -22.70 -8.20 28.40
N PRO A 516 -21.89 -9.22 28.73
CA PRO A 516 -21.03 -9.18 29.91
C PRO A 516 -19.91 -8.14 29.83
N SER A 517 -19.59 -7.54 30.97
CA SER A 517 -18.56 -6.50 31.13
C SER A 517 -17.72 -6.76 32.38
N TYR A 518 -16.49 -6.24 32.42
CA TYR A 518 -15.69 -6.19 33.65
C TYR A 518 -16.17 -5.12 34.65
N SER A 519 -17.01 -4.17 34.24
CA SER A 519 -17.57 -3.18 35.14
C SER A 519 -18.41 -3.87 36.22
N GLY A 520 -18.11 -3.56 37.48
CA GLY A 520 -18.70 -4.18 38.67
C GLY A 520 -18.00 -5.48 39.12
N SER A 521 -17.02 -5.99 38.37
CA SER A 521 -16.26 -7.19 38.78
C SER A 521 -15.13 -6.83 39.75
N HIS A 522 -14.63 -7.83 40.48
CA HIS A 522 -13.57 -7.65 41.47
C HIS A 522 -12.24 -8.26 41.02
N LEU A 523 -11.14 -7.68 41.51
CA LEU A 523 -9.85 -8.33 41.43
C LEU A 523 -9.83 -9.56 42.34
N THR A 524 -9.25 -10.66 41.89
CA THR A 524 -9.44 -11.96 42.54
C THR A 524 -8.29 -12.29 43.50
N LEU A 525 -7.05 -12.18 43.03
CA LEU A 525 -5.87 -12.52 43.82
C LEU A 525 -4.65 -11.71 43.40
N ALA A 526 -3.66 -11.64 44.27
CA ALA A 526 -2.30 -11.25 43.92
C ALA A 526 -1.33 -12.36 44.28
N HIS A 527 -0.44 -12.69 43.36
CA HIS A 527 0.54 -13.75 43.51
C HIS A 527 1.96 -13.20 43.62
N TRP A 528 2.83 -13.95 44.31
CA TRP A 528 4.27 -13.66 44.43
C TRP A 528 4.58 -12.26 44.99
N LEU A 529 3.75 -11.78 45.94
CA LEU A 529 3.89 -10.50 46.62
C LEU A 529 5.35 -10.25 47.08
N GLY A 530 5.90 -9.14 46.65
CA GLY A 530 7.27 -8.70 46.91
C GLY A 530 8.34 -9.32 46.03
N ARG A 531 8.06 -10.37 45.26
CA ARG A 531 9.06 -11.20 44.54
C ARG A 531 9.04 -10.97 43.02
N CYS A 532 10.00 -11.55 42.30
CA CYS A 532 10.05 -11.50 40.84
C CYS A 532 8.81 -12.18 40.24
N GLY A 533 8.22 -11.57 39.20
CA GLY A 533 6.98 -12.06 38.60
C GLY A 533 5.74 -11.86 39.48
N GLU A 534 5.73 -10.89 40.39
CA GLU A 534 4.52 -10.44 41.09
C GLU A 534 3.46 -10.00 40.08
N TYR A 535 2.22 -10.46 40.26
CA TYR A 535 1.10 -10.08 39.41
C TYR A 535 -0.22 -10.07 40.18
N VAL A 536 -1.17 -9.29 39.68
CA VAL A 536 -2.55 -9.20 40.16
C VAL A 536 -3.49 -9.80 39.13
N GLU A 537 -4.46 -10.59 39.57
CA GLU A 537 -5.44 -11.29 38.74
C GLU A 537 -6.82 -10.65 38.84
N GLY A 538 -7.55 -10.64 37.73
CA GLY A 538 -8.93 -10.15 37.66
C GLY A 538 -9.68 -10.79 36.51
N GLY A 539 -10.93 -10.34 36.31
CA GLY A 539 -11.73 -10.69 35.14
C GLY A 539 -12.63 -11.91 35.29
N ASP A 540 -12.91 -12.35 36.52
CA ASP A 540 -14.01 -13.27 36.79
C ASP A 540 -15.32 -12.50 36.95
N TYR A 541 -15.92 -12.09 35.83
CA TYR A 541 -17.15 -11.30 35.82
C TYR A 541 -18.41 -12.12 36.21
N GLU A 542 -18.30 -13.46 36.33
CA GLU A 542 -19.45 -14.32 36.61
C GLU A 542 -19.61 -14.59 38.11
N ASN A 543 -18.50 -14.93 38.78
CA ASN A 543 -18.53 -15.43 40.15
C ASN A 543 -17.69 -14.61 41.15
N ASP A 544 -16.88 -13.65 40.67
CA ASP A 544 -16.02 -12.79 41.50
C ASP A 544 -15.11 -13.54 42.49
N ASN A 545 -14.81 -14.81 42.25
CA ASN A 545 -14.07 -15.67 43.16
C ASN A 545 -12.90 -16.41 42.49
N GLY A 546 -12.68 -16.15 41.20
CA GLY A 546 -11.63 -16.73 40.36
C GLY A 546 -11.96 -18.12 39.81
N THR A 547 -13.23 -18.56 39.87
CA THR A 547 -13.67 -19.86 39.34
C THR A 547 -14.57 -19.75 38.11
N GLY A 548 -15.04 -18.54 37.77
CA GLY A 548 -15.72 -18.25 36.52
C GLY A 548 -14.83 -17.62 35.46
N GLY A 549 -15.49 -17.01 34.48
CA GLY A 549 -14.87 -16.23 33.44
C GLY A 549 -14.90 -16.90 32.07
N ALA A 550 -16.10 -17.16 31.56
CA ALA A 550 -16.29 -17.69 30.21
C ALA A 550 -15.76 -16.74 29.11
N PRO A 551 -15.32 -17.29 27.95
CA PRO A 551 -14.94 -16.48 26.80
C PRO A 551 -16.19 -15.96 26.08
N LEU A 552 -16.06 -14.79 25.46
CA LEU A 552 -17.08 -14.25 24.54
C LEU A 552 -16.84 -14.65 23.08
N LEU A 553 -15.68 -15.25 22.77
CA LEU A 553 -15.29 -15.73 21.44
C LEU A 553 -15.19 -17.26 21.45
N ASP A 554 -15.79 -17.91 20.43
CA ASP A 554 -15.90 -19.37 20.34
C ASP A 554 -14.56 -20.05 19.97
N ASP A 555 -13.65 -19.34 19.30
CA ASP A 555 -12.40 -19.85 18.72
C ASP A 555 -11.13 -19.39 19.47
N LEU A 556 -11.26 -19.17 20.78
CA LEU A 556 -10.17 -18.64 21.62
C LEU A 556 -9.06 -19.68 21.85
N GLU A 557 -7.85 -19.36 21.39
CA GLU A 557 -6.70 -20.26 21.45
C GLU A 557 -6.15 -20.43 22.89
N TYR A 558 -5.64 -21.63 23.17
CA TYR A 558 -5.14 -22.07 24.49
C TYR A 558 -3.76 -21.49 24.80
N ASP A 559 -2.84 -21.55 23.83
CA ASP A 559 -1.58 -20.83 23.85
C ASP A 559 -1.81 -19.51 23.10
N GLY A 560 -1.50 -18.37 23.72
CA GLY A 560 -1.69 -17.08 23.09
C GLY A 560 -0.74 -16.87 21.91
N GLU A 561 -1.15 -16.00 20.99
CA GLU A 561 -0.42 -15.71 19.75
C GLU A 561 0.92 -15.01 19.99
N LEU A 562 1.09 -14.36 21.15
CA LEU A 562 2.28 -13.58 21.49
C LEU A 562 3.01 -14.14 22.71
N LYS A 563 4.31 -14.39 22.52
CA LYS A 563 5.25 -14.73 23.59
C LYS A 563 6.16 -13.53 23.88
N GLN A 564 6.08 -12.98 25.09
CA GLN A 564 6.88 -11.82 25.51
C GLN A 564 7.58 -12.06 26.85
N PRO A 565 8.73 -11.40 27.10
CA PRO A 565 9.39 -11.44 28.41
C PRO A 565 8.49 -10.83 29.49
N ILE A 566 8.50 -11.43 30.67
CA ILE A 566 7.71 -10.95 31.81
C ILE A 566 8.36 -9.67 32.35
N THR A 567 7.78 -8.53 31.98
CA THR A 567 8.16 -7.20 32.46
C THR A 567 7.00 -6.54 33.19
N CYS A 568 7.32 -5.62 34.09
CA CYS A 568 6.40 -4.80 34.85
C CYS A 568 5.45 -4.07 33.90
N GLY A 569 4.14 -4.24 34.11
CA GLY A 569 3.08 -3.69 33.28
C GLY A 569 2.57 -4.63 32.18
N VAL A 570 3.20 -5.78 31.92
CA VAL A 570 2.67 -6.74 30.94
C VAL A 570 1.32 -7.30 31.40
N VAL A 571 0.37 -7.36 30.47
CA VAL A 571 -0.97 -7.93 30.68
C VAL A 571 -1.13 -9.19 29.86
N SER A 572 -1.56 -10.26 30.52
CA SER A 572 -1.65 -11.59 29.92
C SER A 572 -2.83 -12.39 30.47
N ALA A 573 -3.19 -13.47 29.79
CA ALA A 573 -4.23 -14.37 30.27
C ALA A 573 -3.79 -15.13 31.54
N ARG A 574 -4.70 -15.32 32.50
CA ARG A 574 -4.42 -16.03 33.75
C ARG A 574 -4.14 -17.51 33.51
N SER A 575 -5.09 -18.17 32.86
CA SER A 575 -5.16 -19.62 32.73
C SER A 575 -5.39 -19.98 31.28
N ARG A 576 -4.88 -21.15 30.91
CA ARG A 576 -5.10 -21.70 29.58
C ARG A 576 -6.47 -22.37 29.46
N SER A 577 -7.16 -22.67 30.56
CA SER A 577 -8.50 -23.28 30.55
C SER A 577 -9.55 -22.37 29.91
N ILE A 578 -10.44 -22.96 29.10
CA ILE A 578 -11.61 -22.28 28.51
C ILE A 578 -12.55 -21.76 29.59
N LYS A 579 -12.67 -22.44 30.74
CA LYS A 579 -13.58 -22.06 31.84
C LYS A 579 -13.20 -20.76 32.56
N SER A 580 -11.98 -20.28 32.37
CA SER A 580 -11.42 -19.09 33.01
C SER A 580 -10.75 -18.20 31.96
N ALA A 581 -11.33 -18.17 30.76
CA ALA A 581 -10.75 -17.55 29.59
C ALA A 581 -10.80 -16.02 29.60
N SER A 582 -11.76 -15.42 30.30
CA SER A 582 -11.83 -13.97 30.54
C SER A 582 -10.86 -13.50 31.62
N MET A 583 -10.27 -14.40 32.39
CA MET A 583 -9.38 -14.01 33.47
C MET A 583 -8.04 -13.51 32.93
N PHE A 584 -7.57 -12.40 33.47
CA PHE A 584 -6.30 -11.78 33.10
C PHE A 584 -5.43 -11.58 34.33
N LYS A 585 -4.13 -11.36 34.08
CA LYS A 585 -3.14 -10.99 35.06
C LYS A 585 -2.31 -9.81 34.57
N ILE A 586 -2.01 -8.90 35.49
CA ILE A 586 -1.17 -7.72 35.27
C ILE A 586 0.08 -7.88 36.13
N TYR A 587 1.25 -7.96 35.49
CA TYR A 587 2.52 -8.06 36.19
C TYR A 587 2.91 -6.71 36.82
N THR A 588 3.22 -6.71 38.10
CA THR A 588 3.65 -5.52 38.86
C THR A 588 5.15 -5.51 39.14
N LYS A 589 5.84 -6.64 38.94
CA LYS A 589 7.31 -6.72 38.96
C LYS A 589 7.85 -7.56 37.81
N ASP A 590 9.08 -7.25 37.39
CA ASP A 590 9.79 -8.01 36.36
C ASP A 590 10.08 -9.44 36.82
N SER A 591 10.19 -10.35 35.84
CA SER A 591 10.75 -11.68 36.05
C SER A 591 11.79 -11.99 34.97
N PRO A 592 13.04 -11.56 35.17
CA PRO A 592 14.11 -11.74 34.19
C PRO A 592 14.30 -13.21 33.83
N GLY A 593 14.38 -13.51 32.52
CA GLY A 593 14.59 -14.87 32.01
C GLY A 593 13.31 -15.71 31.84
N TYR A 594 12.15 -15.22 32.26
CA TYR A 594 10.87 -15.89 32.06
C TYR A 594 10.02 -15.19 30.99
N PHE A 595 9.23 -15.99 30.26
CA PHE A 595 8.36 -15.52 29.19
C PHE A 595 6.94 -15.99 29.44
N ASP A 596 5.96 -15.13 29.13
CA ASP A 596 4.56 -15.49 29.11
C ASP A 596 4.07 -15.63 27.65
N LYS A 597 3.26 -16.65 27.39
CA LYS A 597 2.70 -16.98 26.07
C LYS A 597 1.29 -16.45 25.86
N GLY A 598 0.64 -15.92 26.89
CA GLY A 598 -0.72 -15.40 26.85
C GLY A 598 -0.78 -13.88 26.82
N VAL A 599 0.28 -13.21 26.36
CA VAL A 599 0.40 -11.74 26.42
C VAL A 599 -0.47 -11.12 25.34
N PHE A 600 -1.25 -10.10 25.71
CA PHE A 600 -2.10 -9.38 24.77
C PHE A 600 -2.10 -7.86 24.97
N GLY A 601 -1.42 -7.34 26.00
CA GLY A 601 -1.34 -5.91 26.23
C GLY A 601 -0.27 -5.52 27.25
N SER A 602 -0.13 -4.22 27.46
CA SER A 602 0.74 -3.65 28.50
C SER A 602 0.11 -2.38 29.10
N VAL A 603 0.35 -2.16 30.39
CA VAL A 603 -0.10 -0.96 31.10
C VAL A 603 0.74 0.24 30.66
N GLU A 604 0.09 1.23 30.08
CA GLU A 604 0.72 2.48 29.65
C GLU A 604 0.72 3.53 30.76
N ILE A 605 -0.39 3.62 31.50
CA ILE A 605 -0.60 4.61 32.56
C ILE A 605 -1.31 3.91 33.73
N GLY A 606 -0.98 4.26 34.97
CA GLY A 606 -1.62 3.70 36.16
C GLY A 606 -0.85 2.58 36.85
N MET A 607 0.44 2.39 36.54
CA MET A 607 1.27 1.42 37.27
C MET A 607 1.46 1.76 38.76
N ASN A 608 1.37 3.03 39.13
CA ASN A 608 1.31 3.47 40.53
C ASN A 608 0.05 2.93 41.24
N VAL A 609 -1.11 2.99 40.58
CA VAL A 609 -2.37 2.44 41.08
C VAL A 609 -2.22 0.94 41.34
N MET A 610 -1.64 0.20 40.38
CA MET A 610 -1.43 -1.24 40.55
C MET A 610 -0.50 -1.58 41.73
N ARG A 611 0.49 -0.73 42.04
CA ARG A 611 1.33 -0.91 43.24
C ARG A 611 0.55 -0.68 44.54
N GLU A 612 -0.39 0.27 44.56
CA GLU A 612 -1.27 0.51 45.71
C GLU A 612 -2.30 -0.62 45.90
N VAL A 613 -2.79 -1.18 44.79
CA VAL A 613 -3.67 -2.36 44.80
C VAL A 613 -2.98 -3.55 45.46
N VAL A 614 -1.72 -3.81 45.12
CA VAL A 614 -0.90 -4.87 45.73
C VAL A 614 -0.70 -4.68 47.25
N MET A 615 -0.77 -3.45 47.74
CA MET A 615 -0.68 -3.15 49.18
C MET A 615 -1.99 -3.39 49.94
N GLN A 616 -3.11 -3.65 49.26
CA GLN A 616 -4.38 -3.90 49.93
C GLN A 616 -4.36 -5.24 50.69
N LYS A 617 -4.89 -5.23 51.92
CA LYS A 617 -4.95 -6.44 52.77
C LYS A 617 -5.76 -7.58 52.15
N LYS A 618 -6.77 -7.24 51.35
CA LYS A 618 -7.60 -8.17 50.59
C LYS A 618 -7.76 -7.60 49.18
N ILE A 619 -7.27 -8.32 48.17
CA ILE A 619 -7.39 -7.90 46.77
C ILE A 619 -8.85 -7.95 46.30
N THR A 620 -9.65 -8.86 46.86
CA THR A 620 -11.09 -9.00 46.56
C THR A 620 -11.95 -7.80 46.94
N THR A 621 -11.42 -6.82 47.69
CA THR A 621 -12.13 -5.56 47.97
C THR A 621 -11.88 -4.49 46.91
N VAL A 622 -11.05 -4.77 45.90
CA VAL A 622 -10.78 -3.86 44.80
C VAL A 622 -11.74 -4.19 43.66
N GLU A 623 -12.64 -3.25 43.40
CA GLU A 623 -13.67 -3.34 42.37
C GLU A 623 -13.17 -2.62 41.11
N VAL A 624 -13.45 -3.21 39.95
CA VAL A 624 -13.44 -2.54 38.65
C VAL A 624 -14.75 -1.77 38.54
N TRP A 625 -14.79 -0.60 39.19
CA TRP A 625 -15.98 0.27 39.24
C TRP A 625 -16.51 0.58 37.83
N ASP A 626 -15.59 0.87 36.89
CA ASP A 626 -15.92 1.18 35.51
C ASP A 626 -14.81 0.71 34.58
N CYS A 627 -15.13 0.46 33.32
CA CYS A 627 -14.15 0.11 32.31
C CYS A 627 -14.60 0.56 30.94
N GLY A 628 -13.68 0.56 29.98
CA GLY A 628 -14.02 0.96 28.63
C GLY A 628 -12.81 1.12 27.73
N VAL A 629 -13.00 1.90 26.68
CA VAL A 629 -11.98 2.16 25.66
C VAL A 629 -11.79 3.66 25.44
N VAL A 630 -10.56 4.05 25.18
CA VAL A 630 -10.18 5.42 24.87
C VAL A 630 -10.18 5.62 23.36
N ILE A 631 -10.86 6.67 22.91
CA ILE A 631 -10.90 7.01 21.50
C ILE A 631 -9.65 7.82 21.13
N PRO A 632 -8.83 7.35 20.16
CA PRO A 632 -7.62 8.05 19.76
C PRO A 632 -7.95 9.36 19.06
N PHE A 633 -7.50 10.49 19.63
CA PHE A 633 -7.61 11.81 19.05
C PHE A 633 -6.20 12.37 18.80
N GLU A 634 -5.89 12.66 17.54
CA GLU A 634 -4.67 13.38 17.16
C GLU A 634 -5.02 14.87 17.15
N SER A 635 -4.36 15.63 18.04
CA SER A 635 -4.51 17.08 18.18
C SER A 635 -3.91 17.86 17.01
#